data_AF-A0A0L7TEC9-F1
#
_entry.id   AF-A0A0L7TEC9-F1
#
_cell.length_a   1.000
_cell.length_b   1.000
_cell.length_c   1.000
_cell.angle_alpha   90.00
_cell.angle_beta   90.00
_cell.angle_gamma   90.00
#
_symmetry.space_group_name_H-M   'P 1'
#
loop_
_entity.id
_entity.type
_entity.pdbx_description
1 polymer ?
#
loop_
_entity_poly.entity_id
_entity_poly.type
_entity_poly.pdbx_seq_one_letter_code
_entity_poly.pdbx_strand_id
1 'polypeptide(L)'
;RRVEITGLASEALLKQRLEQEGSNLAYLHYGTTTTHNPPATTASGAKRPASKASISPPTVKTSPTPARSATAKPAMPSERPVRPDTAAIVDFGGQAVGSGIQSLAANLKPRTNGFSLISDANASGALSSCMVDSARVGGQAKNLASGKSVELHQTREYLAGMNGRAWAGLVNGHLVTLSPVKVLRDDVTVTENPRVYITRDYLSKKNRQADAPVAAIANAWEGEDNILYRVWLQNDKQQAISCIDLLVPKDATRAQQGQLFYTNHSAAWMAGYTPVRS
;
A
#
# COMPACT_ATOMS: atom_id res chain seq x y z
N ARG A 1 15.24 2.51 9.80
CA ARG A 1 15.99 1.52 8.98
C ARG A 1 16.46 0.42 9.93
N ARG A 2 15.94 -0.81 9.79
CA ARG A 2 16.37 -1.97 10.60
C ARG A 2 17.61 -2.56 9.92
N VAL A 3 18.61 -2.93 10.71
CA VAL A 3 19.79 -3.68 10.26
C VAL A 3 19.83 -4.97 11.07
N GLU A 4 20.02 -6.09 10.39
CA GLU A 4 20.16 -7.40 11.01
C GLU A 4 21.58 -7.91 10.77
N ILE A 5 22.17 -8.49 11.81
CA ILE A 5 23.51 -9.07 11.78
C ILE A 5 23.38 -10.54 12.16
N THR A 6 23.90 -11.43 11.30
CA THR A 6 23.88 -12.88 11.53
C THR A 6 25.29 -13.44 11.31
N GLY A 7 25.75 -14.29 12.23
CA GLY A 7 26.98 -15.06 12.05
C GLY A 7 26.70 -16.32 11.24
N LEU A 8 27.38 -16.48 10.10
CA LEU A 8 27.28 -17.67 9.23
C LEU A 8 28.68 -18.19 8.92
N ALA A 9 28.81 -19.52 8.78
CA ALA A 9 30.10 -20.18 8.58
C ALA A 9 30.71 -19.95 7.19
N SER A 10 29.92 -19.47 6.22
CA SER A 10 30.40 -19.21 4.86
C SER A 10 29.52 -18.19 4.13
N GLU A 11 30.07 -17.62 3.05
CA GLU A 11 29.29 -16.75 2.14
C GLU A 11 28.20 -17.53 1.39
N ALA A 12 28.41 -18.83 1.13
CA ALA A 12 27.38 -19.67 0.52
C ALA A 12 26.12 -19.76 1.40
N LEU A 13 26.30 -19.94 2.71
CA LEU A 13 25.18 -19.91 3.67
C LEU A 13 24.54 -18.52 3.75
N LEU A 14 25.32 -17.45 3.56
CA LEU A 14 24.78 -16.09 3.49
C LEU A 14 23.89 -15.89 2.26
N LYS A 15 24.31 -16.37 1.08
CA LYS A 15 23.48 -16.34 -0.13
C LYS A 15 22.19 -17.13 0.06
N GLN A 16 22.29 -18.36 0.56
CA GLN A 16 21.13 -19.21 0.86
C GLN A 16 20.17 -18.54 1.84
N ARG A 17 20.68 -17.89 2.89
CA ARG A 17 19.83 -17.16 3.83
C ARG A 17 19.16 -15.94 3.20
N LEU A 18 19.85 -15.18 2.36
CA LEU A 18 19.27 -14.02 1.68
C LEU A 18 18.12 -14.42 0.74
N GLU A 19 18.27 -15.55 0.04
CA GLU A 19 17.19 -16.15 -0.77
C GLU A 19 15.98 -16.54 0.11
N GLN A 20 16.23 -17.09 1.31
CA GLN A 20 15.16 -17.45 2.26
C GLN A 20 14.51 -16.24 2.96
N GLU A 21 15.25 -15.15 3.20
CA GLU A 21 14.73 -13.94 3.87
C GLU A 21 13.85 -13.10 2.94
N GLY A 22 14.17 -13.01 1.64
CA GLY A 22 13.47 -12.13 0.70
C GLY A 22 11.95 -12.36 0.64
N SER A 23 11.52 -13.62 0.82
CA SER A 23 10.13 -14.06 0.73
C SER A 23 9.55 -14.55 2.07
N ASN A 24 10.25 -14.32 3.19
CA ASN A 24 9.88 -14.87 4.50
C ASN A 24 8.51 -14.37 4.99
N LEU A 25 7.59 -15.29 5.25
CA LEU A 25 6.22 -14.99 5.69
C LEU A 25 6.16 -14.38 7.10
N ALA A 26 7.20 -14.54 7.92
CA ALA A 26 7.34 -13.90 9.23
C ALA A 26 7.09 -12.38 9.15
N TYR A 27 7.42 -11.77 8.02
CA TYR A 27 7.26 -10.34 7.76
C TYR A 27 5.80 -9.88 7.58
N LEU A 28 4.87 -10.81 7.36
CA LEU A 28 3.45 -10.52 7.18
C LEU A 28 2.65 -10.61 8.48
N HIS A 29 3.22 -11.15 9.56
CA HIS A 29 2.53 -11.28 10.85
C HIS A 29 2.47 -9.96 11.63
N TYR A 30 3.49 -9.12 11.49
CA TYR A 30 3.57 -7.85 12.19
C TYR A 30 3.33 -6.72 11.20
N GLY A 31 2.12 -6.16 11.23
CA GLY A 31 1.82 -4.92 10.53
C GLY A 31 2.86 -3.86 10.90
N THR A 32 3.54 -3.31 9.89
CA THR A 32 4.63 -2.35 10.10
C THR A 32 4.15 -0.90 10.21
N THR A 33 2.84 -0.65 10.07
CA THR A 33 2.26 0.68 10.20
C THR A 33 2.08 1.06 11.67
N THR A 34 2.74 2.14 12.11
CA THR A 34 2.60 2.69 13.46
C THR A 34 1.35 3.58 13.64
N THR A 35 0.58 3.82 12.58
CA THR A 35 -0.65 4.63 12.62
C THR A 35 -1.87 3.74 12.73
N HIS A 36 -2.12 3.24 13.93
CA HIS A 36 -3.44 2.73 14.28
C HIS A 36 -4.31 3.93 14.65
N ASN A 37 -5.30 4.26 13.83
CA ASN A 37 -6.37 5.16 14.25
C ASN A 37 -7.71 4.62 13.77
N PRO A 38 -8.45 3.94 14.64
CA PRO A 38 -9.88 4.08 14.68
C PRO A 38 -10.28 4.72 16.01
N PRO A 39 -10.97 5.87 16.04
CA PRO A 39 -11.79 6.18 17.20
C PRO A 39 -12.99 5.22 17.17
N ALA A 40 -12.86 4.11 17.91
CA ALA A 40 -14.02 3.35 18.36
C ALA A 40 -14.80 4.22 19.36
N THR A 41 -16.10 4.30 19.13
CA THR A 41 -17.11 5.03 19.89
C THR A 41 -17.22 4.57 21.35
N THR A 42 -17.43 5.52 22.27
CA THR A 42 -18.18 5.25 23.50
C THR A 42 -19.18 6.37 23.76
N ALA A 43 -20.45 6.08 23.48
CA ALA A 43 -21.56 6.74 24.13
C ALA A 43 -21.70 6.13 25.54
N SER A 44 -21.60 6.96 26.58
CA SER A 44 -22.27 6.72 27.86
C SER A 44 -22.33 8.03 28.64
N GLY A 45 -23.55 8.50 28.92
CA GLY A 45 -23.75 9.62 29.83
C GLY A 45 -23.53 9.21 31.28
N ALA A 46 -22.98 10.12 32.09
CA ALA A 46 -23.37 10.33 33.49
C ALA A 46 -22.60 11.51 34.11
N LYS A 47 -23.37 12.52 34.53
CA LYS A 47 -23.24 13.40 35.71
C LYS A 47 -21.93 14.17 35.98
N ARG A 48 -22.09 15.49 35.92
CA ARG A 48 -21.28 16.55 36.58
C ARG A 48 -21.19 16.30 38.10
N PRO A 49 -20.13 16.82 38.76
CA PRO A 49 -20.37 18.03 39.55
C PRO A 49 -19.28 19.10 39.38
N ALA A 50 -19.63 20.30 39.82
CA ALA A 50 -18.89 21.55 39.63
C ALA A 50 -18.02 21.91 40.84
N SER A 51 -16.96 22.69 40.61
CA SER A 51 -16.46 23.66 41.59
C SER A 51 -15.90 24.91 40.90
N LYS A 52 -16.18 26.05 41.52
CA LYS A 52 -16.04 27.45 41.06
C LYS A 52 -14.65 28.03 41.35
N ALA A 53 -14.24 29.04 40.56
CA ALA A 53 -13.75 30.38 40.96
C ALA A 53 -13.03 31.02 39.75
N SER A 54 -13.56 32.10 39.14
CA SER A 54 -13.22 33.52 39.38
C SER A 54 -11.72 33.79 39.14
N ILE A 55 -11.28 34.63 38.18
CA ILE A 55 -11.23 36.11 38.27
C ILE A 55 -10.93 36.68 36.86
N SER A 56 -11.65 37.75 36.45
CA SER A 56 -11.22 38.80 35.47
C SER A 56 -10.95 40.09 36.29
N PRO A 57 -10.42 41.24 35.81
CA PRO A 57 -10.25 41.80 34.42
C PRO A 57 -8.87 42.57 34.30
N PRO A 58 -8.59 43.61 33.44
CA PRO A 58 -9.46 44.39 32.57
C PRO A 58 -8.96 44.82 31.16
N THR A 59 -9.99 45.25 30.43
CA THR A 59 -10.12 46.06 29.20
C THR A 59 -9.25 47.32 29.10
N VAL A 60 -8.90 47.68 27.86
CA VAL A 60 -8.82 49.09 27.40
C VAL A 60 -9.56 49.25 26.07
N LYS A 61 -10.42 50.26 26.03
CA LYS A 61 -11.29 50.70 24.93
C LYS A 61 -10.56 51.69 24.02
N THR A 62 -10.87 51.71 22.72
CA THR A 62 -11.18 52.95 21.97
C THR A 62 -11.82 52.68 20.60
N SER A 63 -12.73 53.57 20.21
CA SER A 63 -13.43 53.74 18.92
C SER A 63 -13.43 55.28 18.64
N PRO A 64 -13.98 55.85 17.54
CA PRO A 64 -13.96 55.52 16.09
C PRO A 64 -13.70 56.74 15.12
N THR A 65 -13.50 56.47 13.81
CA THR A 65 -13.78 57.31 12.58
C THR A 65 -12.96 58.61 12.29
N PRO A 66 -12.89 59.18 11.04
CA PRO A 66 -13.52 58.82 9.74
C PRO A 66 -12.63 58.88 8.45
N ALA A 67 -13.30 58.65 7.32
CA ALA A 67 -12.88 58.36 5.93
C ALA A 67 -12.03 59.40 5.16
N ARG A 68 -11.30 58.91 4.14
CA ARG A 68 -11.08 59.64 2.88
C ARG A 68 -10.87 58.72 1.68
N SER A 69 -11.62 59.00 0.63
CA SER A 69 -11.74 58.30 -0.66
C SER A 69 -10.50 58.48 -1.56
N ALA A 70 -10.15 57.44 -2.31
CA ALA A 70 -9.36 57.56 -3.55
C ALA A 70 -9.68 56.43 -4.54
N THR A 71 -10.47 56.79 -5.55
CA THR A 71 -10.44 56.36 -6.98
C THR A 71 -9.99 54.95 -7.38
N ALA A 72 -10.94 54.24 -8.00
CA ALA A 72 -10.79 52.98 -8.72
C ALA A 72 -10.09 53.15 -10.09
N LYS A 73 -9.32 52.12 -10.49
CA LYS A 73 -8.88 51.86 -11.88
C LYS A 73 -9.07 50.34 -12.17
N PRO A 74 -9.44 49.94 -13.40
CA PRO A 74 -10.06 48.63 -13.65
C PRO A 74 -9.11 47.43 -13.53
N ALA A 75 -9.62 46.35 -12.93
CA ALA A 75 -8.97 45.04 -12.88
C ALA A 75 -9.17 44.26 -14.20
N MET A 76 -8.08 43.81 -14.79
CA MET A 76 -8.07 42.73 -15.79
C MET A 76 -7.70 41.40 -15.11
N PRO A 77 -8.15 40.25 -15.68
CA PRO A 77 -8.55 39.10 -14.90
C PRO A 77 -7.35 38.38 -14.29
N SER A 78 -7.38 38.27 -12.96
CA SER A 78 -6.53 37.32 -12.24
C SER A 78 -6.94 35.93 -12.70
N GLU A 79 -6.05 35.29 -13.45
CA GLU A 79 -6.12 33.90 -13.83
C GLU A 79 -6.46 33.09 -12.57
N ARG A 80 -7.65 32.47 -12.58
CA ARG A 80 -8.11 31.64 -11.47
C ARG A 80 -7.00 30.64 -11.17
N PRO A 81 -6.49 30.56 -9.93
CA PRO A 81 -5.66 29.43 -9.56
C PRO A 81 -6.51 28.20 -9.86
N VAL A 82 -6.08 27.39 -10.83
CA VAL A 82 -6.60 26.05 -11.03
C VAL A 82 -6.41 25.38 -9.68
N ARG A 83 -7.53 25.23 -8.95
CA ARG A 83 -7.57 24.40 -7.76
C ARG A 83 -6.98 23.07 -8.20
N PRO A 84 -5.99 22.51 -7.50
CA PRO A 84 -5.65 21.12 -7.73
C PRO A 84 -6.96 20.35 -7.53
N ASP A 85 -7.44 19.70 -8.58
CA ASP A 85 -8.59 18.82 -8.49
C ASP A 85 -8.30 17.86 -7.34
N THR A 86 -9.03 18.02 -6.24
CA THR A 86 -9.15 16.99 -5.22
C THR A 86 -9.51 15.74 -5.98
N ALA A 87 -8.63 14.72 -5.98
CA ALA A 87 -8.82 13.50 -6.74
C ALA A 87 -10.28 13.08 -6.61
N ALA A 88 -11.03 13.18 -7.73
CA ALA A 88 -12.45 12.92 -7.66
C ALA A 88 -12.63 11.52 -7.11
N ILE A 89 -13.39 11.39 -6.02
CA ILE A 89 -13.57 10.15 -5.28
C ILE A 89 -14.07 9.09 -6.26
N VAL A 90 -13.32 7.99 -6.42
CA VAL A 90 -13.71 6.87 -7.27
C VAL A 90 -14.31 5.80 -6.38
N ASP A 91 -15.52 5.37 -6.70
CA ASP A 91 -16.16 4.27 -5.98
C ASP A 91 -15.94 2.95 -6.71
N PHE A 92 -15.17 2.07 -6.08
CA PHE A 92 -14.89 0.73 -6.59
C PHE A 92 -15.95 -0.31 -6.18
N GLY A 93 -17.10 0.11 -5.65
CA GLY A 93 -18.23 -0.79 -5.36
C GLY A 93 -17.92 -1.81 -4.27
N GLY A 94 -17.04 -1.45 -3.34
CA GLY A 94 -16.59 -2.30 -2.25
C GLY A 94 -17.52 -2.28 -1.04
N GLN A 95 -17.05 -2.88 0.06
CA GLN A 95 -17.65 -2.82 1.38
C GLN A 95 -16.71 -2.16 2.39
N ALA A 96 -17.26 -1.54 3.43
CA ALA A 96 -16.47 -0.91 4.48
C ALA A 96 -15.53 -1.93 5.14
N VAL A 97 -14.28 -1.51 5.41
CA VAL A 97 -13.30 -2.34 6.11
C VAL A 97 -13.71 -2.47 7.57
N GLY A 98 -13.94 -3.71 8.02
CA GLY A 98 -14.28 -4.05 9.40
C GLY A 98 -13.72 -5.42 9.78
N SER A 99 -14.05 -5.90 10.98
CA SER A 99 -13.56 -7.16 11.55
C SER A 99 -13.91 -8.42 10.74
N GLY A 100 -14.83 -8.33 9.78
CA GLY A 100 -15.22 -9.43 8.90
C GLY A 100 -14.35 -9.60 7.65
N ILE A 101 -13.49 -8.63 7.30
CA ILE A 101 -12.63 -8.76 6.11
C ILE A 101 -11.44 -9.64 6.44
N GLN A 102 -11.43 -10.84 5.87
CA GLN A 102 -10.29 -11.75 5.94
C GLN A 102 -9.15 -11.25 5.06
N SER A 103 -7.95 -11.23 5.62
CA SER A 103 -6.73 -10.90 4.88
C SER A 103 -6.41 -11.99 3.86
N LEU A 104 -6.09 -11.61 2.62
CA LEU A 104 -5.61 -12.57 1.62
C LEU A 104 -4.31 -13.25 2.01
N ALA A 105 -3.49 -12.60 2.83
CA ALA A 105 -2.25 -13.19 3.31
C ALA A 105 -2.51 -14.48 4.09
N ALA A 106 -3.64 -14.60 4.81
CA ALA A 106 -4.00 -15.81 5.56
C ALA A 106 -4.24 -17.03 4.66
N ASN A 107 -4.47 -16.84 3.35
CA ASN A 107 -4.64 -17.92 2.37
C ASN A 107 -3.31 -18.40 1.78
N LEU A 108 -2.18 -17.79 2.18
CA LEU A 108 -0.86 -18.15 1.70
C LEU A 108 -0.33 -19.34 2.52
N LYS A 109 -0.27 -20.52 1.88
CA LYS A 109 0.33 -21.70 2.51
C LYS A 109 1.84 -21.54 2.64
N PRO A 110 2.43 -21.71 3.84
CA PRO A 110 3.88 -21.70 4.00
C PRO A 110 4.57 -22.77 3.17
N ARG A 111 5.76 -22.48 2.63
CA ARG A 111 6.58 -23.48 1.95
C ARG A 111 7.07 -24.52 2.95
N THR A 112 6.90 -25.81 2.63
CA THR A 112 7.59 -26.89 3.34
C THR A 112 8.98 -27.09 2.73
N ASN A 113 9.96 -26.24 3.10
CA ASN A 113 11.34 -26.45 2.66
C ASN A 113 12.09 -27.32 3.68
N GLY A 114 12.84 -28.31 3.22
CA GLY A 114 13.80 -29.05 4.05
C GLY A 114 15.02 -28.18 4.37
N PHE A 115 15.50 -28.24 5.62
CA PHE A 115 16.65 -27.49 6.16
C PHE A 115 16.59 -25.96 5.90
N SER A 116 15.82 -25.24 6.72
CA SER A 116 15.88 -23.76 6.79
C SER A 116 17.08 -23.29 7.64
N LEU A 117 17.78 -22.24 7.19
CA LEU A 117 18.81 -21.55 7.99
C LEU A 117 18.20 -20.44 8.86
N ILE A 118 16.92 -20.16 8.65
CA ILE A 118 16.13 -19.22 9.45
C ILE A 118 15.23 -20.07 10.33
N SER A 119 15.27 -19.85 11.65
CA SER A 119 14.37 -20.55 12.55
C SER A 119 12.92 -20.36 12.10
N ASP A 120 12.18 -21.46 11.98
CA ASP A 120 10.74 -21.43 11.74
C ASP A 120 10.08 -20.75 12.94
N ALA A 121 9.80 -19.46 12.79
CA ALA A 121 8.95 -18.77 13.74
C ALA A 121 7.53 -19.29 13.54
N ASN A 122 7.12 -20.25 14.36
CA ASN A 122 5.72 -20.65 14.51
C ASN A 122 4.91 -19.47 15.07
N ALA A 123 4.55 -18.53 14.20
CA ALA A 123 3.69 -17.42 14.54
C ALA A 123 2.25 -17.85 14.23
N SER A 124 1.49 -18.19 15.27
CA SER A 124 0.04 -18.44 15.21
C SER A 124 -0.79 -17.15 14.99
N GLY A 125 -0.14 -16.03 14.63
CA GLY A 125 -0.79 -14.75 14.40
C GLY A 125 -1.38 -14.64 12.99
N ALA A 126 -2.56 -14.03 12.87
CA ALA A 126 -3.20 -13.78 11.59
C ALA A 126 -2.31 -12.90 10.69
N LEU A 127 -2.05 -13.33 9.46
CA LEU A 127 -1.32 -12.55 8.47
C LEU A 127 -2.13 -11.33 8.06
N SER A 128 -1.53 -10.14 8.09
CA SER A 128 -2.25 -8.87 7.94
C SER A 128 -2.46 -8.46 6.48
N SER A 129 -3.47 -7.61 6.21
CA SER A 129 -3.66 -7.02 4.89
C SER A 129 -2.70 -5.86 4.63
N CYS A 130 -2.62 -5.40 3.38
CA CYS A 130 -1.78 -4.26 3.01
C CYS A 130 -2.14 -2.94 3.70
N MET A 131 -3.37 -2.82 4.22
CA MET A 131 -3.86 -1.61 4.91
C MET A 131 -3.15 -1.33 6.22
N VAL A 132 -2.65 -2.37 6.88
CA VAL A 132 -1.96 -2.29 8.17
C VAL A 132 -0.49 -2.74 8.06
N ASP A 133 0.01 -2.81 6.83
CA ASP A 133 1.39 -3.14 6.52
C ASP A 133 1.99 -2.07 5.59
N SER A 134 3.31 -2.05 5.45
CA SER A 134 4.02 -1.07 4.65
C SER A 134 5.04 -1.71 3.72
N ALA A 135 5.28 -1.02 2.61
CA ALA A 135 6.21 -1.46 1.61
C ALA A 135 7.63 -1.60 2.17
N ARG A 136 8.25 -2.75 1.91
CA ARG A 136 9.62 -3.07 2.28
C ARG A 136 10.52 -2.77 1.10
N VAL A 137 11.48 -1.87 1.32
CA VAL A 137 12.56 -1.59 0.37
C VAL A 137 13.81 -2.28 0.89
N GLY A 138 14.19 -3.39 0.24
CA GLY A 138 15.38 -4.16 0.60
C GLY A 138 16.66 -3.31 0.49
N GLY A 139 17.53 -3.43 1.49
CA GLY A 139 18.88 -2.89 1.43
C GLY A 139 19.87 -3.90 0.86
N GLN A 140 21.07 -3.44 0.50
CA GLN A 140 22.15 -4.35 0.11
C GLN A 140 22.61 -5.20 1.30
N ALA A 141 22.74 -6.50 1.09
CA ALA A 141 23.42 -7.40 2.02
C ALA A 141 24.93 -7.30 1.82
N LYS A 142 25.68 -7.29 2.93
CA LYS A 142 27.15 -7.18 2.91
C LYS A 142 27.77 -8.27 3.76
N ASN A 143 28.86 -8.83 3.26
CA ASN A 143 29.73 -9.70 4.05
C ASN A 143 30.52 -8.81 5.03
N LEU A 144 30.40 -9.06 6.32
CA LEU A 144 31.06 -8.23 7.35
C LEU A 144 32.59 -8.37 7.33
N ALA A 145 33.11 -9.54 6.96
CA ALA A 145 34.55 -9.79 6.90
C ALA A 145 35.22 -9.10 5.71
N SER A 146 34.55 -9.08 4.55
CA SER A 146 35.11 -8.46 3.33
C SER A 146 34.61 -7.04 3.08
N GLY A 147 33.54 -6.61 3.74
CA GLY A 147 32.83 -5.35 3.50
C GLY A 147 32.12 -5.28 2.14
N LYS A 148 32.23 -6.32 1.31
CA LYS A 148 31.69 -6.36 -0.05
C LYS A 148 30.21 -6.72 -0.02
N SER A 149 29.45 -6.16 -0.98
CA SER A 149 28.06 -6.55 -1.20
C SER A 149 28.01 -7.98 -1.72
N VAL A 150 27.04 -8.74 -1.22
CA VAL A 150 26.80 -10.11 -1.67
C VAL A 150 25.84 -10.04 -2.85
N GLU A 151 26.32 -10.40 -4.04
CA GLU A 151 25.45 -10.56 -5.20
C GLU A 151 24.77 -11.92 -5.16
N LEU A 152 23.44 -11.88 -5.24
CA LEU A 152 22.62 -13.06 -5.51
C LEU A 152 22.62 -13.32 -7.03
N HIS A 153 22.47 -14.59 -7.41
CA HIS A 153 22.38 -14.95 -8.82
C HIS A 153 21.18 -14.24 -9.45
N GLN A 154 21.43 -13.43 -10.48
CA GLN A 154 20.35 -12.84 -11.28
C GLN A 154 19.85 -13.89 -12.27
N THR A 155 18.83 -14.63 -11.91
CA THR A 155 18.05 -15.31 -12.94
C THR A 155 17.18 -14.29 -13.66
N ARG A 156 16.92 -14.54 -14.94
CA ARG A 156 16.09 -13.68 -15.80
C ARG A 156 14.73 -14.32 -16.08
N GLU A 157 14.47 -15.43 -15.42
CA GLU A 157 13.20 -16.15 -15.53
C GLU A 157 12.18 -15.53 -14.58
N TYR A 158 10.98 -15.31 -15.10
CA TYR A 158 9.89 -14.69 -14.36
C TYR A 158 8.80 -15.71 -14.09
N LEU A 159 8.01 -15.48 -13.04
CA LEU A 159 6.78 -16.22 -12.81
C LEU A 159 5.82 -16.08 -14.01
N ALA A 160 4.90 -17.05 -14.15
CA ALA A 160 3.97 -17.09 -15.27
C ALA A 160 3.22 -15.76 -15.41
N GLY A 161 3.39 -15.11 -16.55
CA GLY A 161 2.74 -13.82 -16.84
C GLY A 161 3.28 -12.60 -16.07
N MET A 162 4.32 -12.75 -15.24
CA MET A 162 4.93 -11.67 -14.46
C MET A 162 6.27 -11.23 -15.07
N ASN A 163 6.34 -11.15 -16.39
CA ASN A 163 7.54 -10.78 -17.16
C ASN A 163 7.55 -9.32 -17.63
N GLY A 164 6.85 -8.44 -16.92
CA GLY A 164 6.76 -7.01 -17.19
C GLY A 164 5.53 -6.59 -18.00
N ARG A 165 4.63 -7.51 -18.35
CA ARG A 165 3.35 -7.20 -19.00
C ARG A 165 2.37 -6.56 -18.02
N ALA A 166 1.43 -5.79 -18.57
CA ALA A 166 0.37 -5.18 -17.77
C ALA A 166 -0.63 -6.24 -17.30
N TRP A 167 -1.17 -6.02 -16.11
CA TRP A 167 -2.26 -6.81 -15.54
C TRP A 167 -3.43 -5.88 -15.30
N ALA A 168 -4.58 -6.20 -15.87
CA ALA A 168 -5.75 -5.33 -15.83
C ALA A 168 -6.99 -6.10 -15.37
N GLY A 169 -7.86 -5.42 -14.64
CA GLY A 169 -9.11 -5.97 -14.17
C GLY A 169 -10.17 -4.89 -14.01
N LEU A 170 -11.43 -5.31 -14.17
CA LEU A 170 -12.58 -4.44 -13.94
C LEU A 170 -13.00 -4.49 -12.48
N VAL A 171 -13.25 -3.32 -11.90
CA VAL A 171 -13.77 -3.17 -10.54
C VAL A 171 -14.83 -2.08 -10.58
N ASN A 172 -16.09 -2.47 -10.32
CA ASN A 172 -17.27 -1.59 -10.44
C ASN A 172 -17.35 -0.81 -11.77
N GLY A 173 -17.02 -1.46 -12.89
CA GLY A 173 -17.04 -0.84 -14.22
C GLY A 173 -15.90 0.13 -14.52
N HIS A 174 -14.98 0.35 -13.58
CA HIS A 174 -13.69 1.00 -13.78
C HIS A 174 -12.64 -0.03 -14.17
N LEU A 175 -11.69 0.34 -15.03
CA LEU A 175 -10.54 -0.50 -15.35
C LEU A 175 -9.37 -0.06 -14.46
N VAL A 176 -8.82 -1.00 -13.70
CA VAL A 176 -7.59 -0.82 -12.92
C VAL A 176 -6.50 -1.66 -13.55
N THR A 177 -5.34 -1.05 -13.80
CA THR A 177 -4.21 -1.71 -14.45
C THR A 177 -2.94 -1.51 -13.64
N LEU A 178 -2.18 -2.59 -13.44
CA LEU A 178 -0.84 -2.63 -12.86
C LEU A 178 0.16 -2.84 -13.99
N SER A 179 1.15 -1.94 -14.14
CA SER A 179 2.19 -2.11 -15.15
C SER A 179 3.49 -1.38 -14.79
N PRO A 180 4.67 -2.01 -14.95
CA PRO A 180 4.86 -3.43 -15.28
C PRO A 180 4.62 -4.35 -14.07
N VAL A 181 4.17 -5.60 -14.29
CA VAL A 181 4.18 -6.65 -13.26
C VAL A 181 5.35 -7.59 -13.53
N LYS A 182 6.38 -7.52 -12.67
CA LYS A 182 7.69 -8.11 -12.95
C LYS A 182 8.31 -8.81 -11.74
N VAL A 183 8.20 -10.14 -11.69
CA VAL A 183 8.57 -10.96 -10.52
C VAL A 183 9.39 -12.18 -10.94
N LEU A 184 10.59 -12.32 -10.38
CA LEU A 184 11.49 -13.44 -10.65
C LEU A 184 10.91 -14.76 -10.15
N ARG A 185 11.26 -15.84 -10.85
CA ARG A 185 10.74 -17.18 -10.55
C ARG A 185 11.36 -17.78 -9.27
N ASP A 186 12.64 -17.55 -9.03
CA ASP A 186 13.39 -18.34 -8.05
C ASP A 186 13.21 -17.86 -6.61
N ASP A 187 13.12 -16.55 -6.42
CA ASP A 187 13.07 -15.90 -5.11
C ASP A 187 11.82 -15.02 -4.94
N VAL A 188 10.96 -14.97 -5.96
CA VAL A 188 9.74 -14.14 -5.99
C VAL A 188 10.08 -12.65 -5.82
N THR A 189 11.27 -12.23 -6.25
CA THR A 189 11.69 -10.83 -6.17
C THR A 189 10.98 -9.97 -7.22
N VAL A 190 10.37 -8.87 -6.75
CA VAL A 190 9.88 -7.80 -7.62
C VAL A 190 11.08 -7.00 -8.14
N THR A 191 11.33 -7.07 -9.44
CA THR A 191 12.50 -6.42 -10.06
C THR A 191 12.22 -5.00 -10.55
N GLU A 192 10.93 -4.65 -10.67
CA GLU A 192 10.49 -3.34 -11.12
C GLU A 192 9.15 -3.00 -10.49
N ASN A 193 9.05 -1.81 -9.91
CA ASN A 193 7.84 -1.36 -9.26
C ASN A 193 6.77 -0.96 -10.29
N PRO A 194 5.50 -1.34 -10.11
CA PRO A 194 4.43 -0.99 -11.03
C PRO A 194 4.04 0.48 -10.88
N ARG A 195 3.41 0.99 -11.93
CA ARG A 195 2.46 2.10 -11.85
C ARG A 195 1.04 1.56 -11.86
N VAL A 196 0.15 2.27 -11.19
CA VAL A 196 -1.28 1.99 -11.19
C VAL A 196 -1.98 2.99 -12.10
N TYR A 197 -2.77 2.46 -13.04
CA TYR A 197 -3.59 3.25 -13.97
C TYR A 197 -5.05 2.98 -13.66
N ILE A 198 -5.85 4.04 -13.63
CA ILE A 198 -7.29 3.95 -13.39
C ILE A 198 -7.99 4.58 -14.59
N THR A 199 -8.77 3.80 -15.32
CA THR A 199 -9.70 4.31 -16.34
C THR A 199 -11.11 4.26 -15.77
N ARG A 200 -11.57 5.43 -15.32
CA ARG A 200 -12.91 5.60 -14.76
C ARG A 200 -13.96 5.37 -15.84
N ASP A 201 -15.13 4.90 -15.43
CA ASP A 201 -16.28 4.66 -16.31
C ASP A 201 -15.95 3.87 -17.60
N TYR A 202 -15.01 2.93 -17.52
CA TYR A 202 -14.55 2.15 -18.67
C TYR A 202 -15.69 1.37 -19.33
N LEU A 203 -16.54 0.74 -18.53
CA LEU A 203 -17.74 0.06 -19.02
C LEU A 203 -18.92 1.00 -19.18
N SER A 204 -19.25 1.80 -18.15
CA SER A 204 -20.48 2.59 -18.07
C SER A 204 -20.56 3.69 -19.13
N LYS A 205 -19.45 4.39 -19.40
CA LYS A 205 -19.38 5.48 -20.39
C LYS A 205 -18.48 5.18 -21.58
N LYS A 206 -18.00 3.94 -21.69
CA LYS A 206 -17.01 3.54 -22.70
C LYS A 206 -15.76 4.43 -22.71
N ASN A 207 -15.39 5.00 -21.56
CA ASN A 207 -14.20 5.83 -21.46
C ASN A 207 -12.95 4.96 -21.70
N ARG A 208 -11.98 5.51 -22.44
CA ARG A 208 -10.70 4.85 -22.75
C ARG A 208 -9.50 5.65 -22.26
N GLN A 209 -9.73 6.82 -21.68
CA GLN A 209 -8.68 7.66 -21.14
C GLN A 209 -8.41 7.28 -19.68
N ALA A 210 -7.21 6.77 -19.43
CA ALA A 210 -6.72 6.58 -18.07
C ALA A 210 -6.37 7.91 -17.42
N ASP A 211 -6.57 7.99 -16.11
CA ASP A 211 -6.03 9.05 -15.26
C ASP A 211 -4.49 9.05 -15.32
N ALA A 212 -3.88 10.11 -14.79
CA ALA A 212 -2.43 10.16 -14.62
C ALA A 212 -1.96 8.94 -13.80
N PRO A 213 -0.91 8.22 -14.26
CA PRO A 213 -0.45 7.03 -13.58
C PRO A 213 0.12 7.36 -12.21
N VAL A 214 -0.24 6.57 -11.21
CA VAL A 214 0.26 6.72 -9.84
C VAL A 214 1.42 5.75 -9.62
N ALA A 215 2.54 6.26 -9.14
CA ALA A 215 3.67 5.41 -8.74
C ALA A 215 3.27 4.52 -7.57
N ALA A 216 3.72 3.27 -7.57
CA ALA A 216 3.52 2.35 -6.48
C ALA A 216 4.81 1.62 -6.13
N ILE A 217 4.84 0.98 -4.96
CA ILE A 217 5.87 0.02 -4.57
C ILE A 217 5.20 -1.34 -4.47
N ALA A 218 5.85 -2.38 -4.98
CA ALA A 218 5.35 -3.74 -4.85
C ALA A 218 6.34 -4.66 -4.15
N ASN A 219 5.81 -5.56 -3.32
CA ASN A 219 6.53 -6.68 -2.75
C ASN A 219 5.77 -7.96 -3.02
N ALA A 220 6.48 -9.07 -2.97
CA ALA A 220 5.86 -10.37 -3.11
C ALA A 220 6.43 -11.36 -2.08
N TRP A 221 5.56 -12.25 -1.60
CA TRP A 221 5.91 -13.31 -0.67
C TRP A 221 5.51 -14.65 -1.25
N GLU A 222 6.37 -15.62 -1.03
CA GLU A 222 6.23 -16.93 -1.63
C GLU A 222 5.52 -17.89 -0.68
N GLY A 223 4.39 -18.42 -1.13
CA GLY A 223 3.76 -19.60 -0.54
C GLY A 223 4.14 -20.86 -1.29
N GLU A 224 3.56 -21.98 -0.93
CA GLU A 224 3.77 -23.27 -1.60
C GLU A 224 3.35 -23.21 -3.09
N ASP A 225 2.05 -22.99 -3.33
CA ASP A 225 1.44 -22.99 -4.66
C ASP A 225 1.28 -21.59 -5.26
N ASN A 226 1.24 -20.57 -4.39
CA ASN A 226 0.86 -19.21 -4.73
C ASN A 226 1.91 -18.21 -4.25
N ILE A 227 1.81 -16.98 -4.74
CA ILE A 227 2.47 -15.82 -4.16
C ILE A 227 1.41 -14.84 -3.65
N LEU A 228 1.74 -14.09 -2.62
CA LEU A 228 1.05 -12.85 -2.28
C LEU A 228 1.79 -11.71 -2.95
N TYR A 229 1.16 -10.99 -3.87
CA TYR A 229 1.69 -9.79 -4.51
C TYR A 229 0.97 -8.56 -3.97
N ARG A 230 1.69 -7.70 -3.24
CA ARG A 230 1.15 -6.52 -2.56
C ARG A 230 1.67 -5.25 -3.19
N VAL A 231 0.79 -4.28 -3.39
CA VAL A 231 1.09 -3.01 -4.04
C VAL A 231 0.62 -1.86 -3.17
N TRP A 232 1.50 -0.90 -2.89
CA TRP A 232 1.16 0.34 -2.16
C TRP A 232 1.40 1.54 -3.05
N LEU A 233 0.37 2.37 -3.23
CA LEU A 233 0.48 3.59 -4.04
C LEU A 233 1.26 4.67 -3.25
N GLN A 234 1.97 5.56 -3.93
CA GLN A 234 2.93 6.52 -3.33
C GLN A 234 2.48 8.00 -3.40
N ASN A 235 1.18 8.29 -3.53
CA ASN A 235 0.72 9.68 -3.67
C ASN A 235 -0.65 9.95 -3.01
N ASP A 236 -0.62 10.40 -1.77
CA ASP A 236 -1.80 10.73 -0.94
C ASP A 236 -2.74 11.76 -1.57
N LYS A 237 -2.25 12.63 -2.47
CA LYS A 237 -3.07 13.68 -3.10
C LYS A 237 -3.91 13.17 -4.28
N GLN A 238 -3.54 12.02 -4.84
CA GLN A 238 -4.16 11.42 -6.03
C GLN A 238 -4.72 10.01 -5.78
N GLN A 239 -4.60 9.49 -4.56
CA GLN A 239 -4.97 8.12 -4.23
C GLN A 239 -6.48 7.92 -4.22
N ALA A 240 -7.00 7.45 -5.35
CA ALA A 240 -8.26 6.72 -5.38
C ALA A 240 -8.12 5.31 -4.82
N ILE A 241 -6.91 4.73 -4.77
CA ILE A 241 -6.61 3.40 -4.24
C ILE A 241 -5.49 3.54 -3.21
N SER A 242 -5.62 2.92 -2.04
CA SER A 242 -4.60 2.93 -1.00
C SER A 242 -3.56 1.83 -1.24
N CYS A 243 -4.02 0.58 -1.36
CA CYS A 243 -3.17 -0.57 -1.62
C CYS A 243 -3.96 -1.74 -2.23
N ILE A 244 -3.25 -2.72 -2.76
CA ILE A 244 -3.82 -3.91 -3.41
C ILE A 244 -3.09 -5.16 -2.90
N ASP A 245 -3.84 -6.19 -2.54
CA ASP A 245 -3.34 -7.54 -2.29
C ASP A 245 -3.84 -8.48 -3.37
N LEU A 246 -2.95 -9.26 -3.98
CA LEU A 246 -3.28 -10.30 -4.96
C LEU A 246 -2.72 -11.65 -4.50
N LEU A 247 -3.57 -12.68 -4.49
CA LEU A 247 -3.11 -14.06 -4.37
C LEU A 247 -3.04 -14.66 -5.79
N VAL A 248 -1.83 -15.02 -6.20
CA VAL A 248 -1.54 -15.42 -7.59
C VAL A 248 -0.90 -16.80 -7.61
N PRO A 249 -1.48 -17.80 -8.31
CA PRO A 249 -0.82 -19.07 -8.53
C PRO A 249 0.45 -18.91 -9.35
N LYS A 250 1.52 -19.61 -8.97
CA LYS A 250 2.86 -19.45 -9.59
C LYS A 250 2.89 -19.79 -11.09
N ASP A 251 1.95 -20.62 -11.54
CA ASP A 251 1.78 -21.10 -12.91
C ASP A 251 0.63 -20.43 -13.67
N ALA A 252 -0.05 -19.44 -13.07
CA ALA A 252 -1.19 -18.76 -13.68
C ALA A 252 -0.85 -17.34 -14.15
N THR A 253 -1.60 -16.86 -15.14
CA THR A 253 -1.51 -15.48 -15.68
C THR A 253 -2.65 -14.58 -15.19
N ARG A 254 -3.28 -14.96 -14.07
CA ARG A 254 -4.44 -14.31 -13.46
C ARG A 254 -4.33 -14.41 -11.93
N ALA A 255 -4.78 -13.38 -11.23
CA ALA A 255 -4.95 -13.45 -9.78
C ALA A 255 -6.16 -14.34 -9.43
N GLN A 256 -5.94 -15.34 -8.56
CA GLN A 256 -7.01 -16.21 -8.07
C GLN A 256 -7.97 -15.44 -7.17
N GLN A 257 -7.41 -14.58 -6.31
CA GLN A 257 -8.15 -13.67 -5.45
C GLN A 257 -7.41 -12.33 -5.40
N GLY A 258 -8.14 -11.25 -5.17
CA GLY A 258 -7.51 -9.97 -4.91
C GLY A 258 -8.43 -8.99 -4.20
N GLN A 259 -7.81 -8.13 -3.41
CA GLN A 259 -8.45 -7.10 -2.60
C GLN A 259 -7.84 -5.76 -2.97
N LEU A 260 -8.69 -4.84 -3.42
CA LEU A 260 -8.33 -3.45 -3.68
C LEU A 260 -8.90 -2.61 -2.56
N PHE A 261 -8.01 -1.96 -1.80
CA PHE A 261 -8.39 -1.09 -0.70
C PHE A 261 -8.35 0.37 -1.13
N TYR A 262 -9.36 1.13 -0.74
CA TYR A 262 -9.49 2.53 -1.09
C TYR A 262 -10.15 3.33 0.04
N THR A 263 -9.98 4.64 0.00
CA THR A 263 -10.67 5.56 0.92
C THR A 263 -11.85 6.20 0.21
N ASN A 264 -13.03 6.11 0.80
CA ASN A 264 -14.23 6.81 0.34
C ASN A 264 -14.84 7.56 1.54
N HIS A 265 -15.00 8.88 1.41
CA HIS A 265 -15.48 9.78 2.47
C HIS A 265 -14.79 9.55 3.83
N SER A 266 -13.46 9.43 3.84
CA SER A 266 -12.62 9.18 5.03
C SER A 266 -12.78 7.81 5.69
N ALA A 267 -13.62 6.92 5.16
CA ALA A 267 -13.70 5.52 5.57
C ALA A 267 -12.87 4.64 4.62
N ALA A 268 -12.30 3.56 5.15
CA ALA A 268 -11.61 2.55 4.36
C ALA A 268 -12.63 1.55 3.78
N TRP A 269 -12.47 1.20 2.52
CA TRP A 269 -13.30 0.27 1.77
C TRP A 269 -12.45 -0.77 1.07
N MET A 270 -13.03 -1.94 0.81
CA MET A 270 -12.39 -3.04 0.09
C MET A 270 -13.32 -3.53 -1.02
N ALA A 271 -12.80 -3.58 -2.24
CA ALA A 271 -13.45 -4.18 -3.39
C ALA A 271 -12.66 -5.42 -3.85
N GLY A 272 -13.37 -6.41 -4.38
CA GLY A 272 -12.73 -7.55 -5.05
C GLY A 272 -12.05 -7.08 -6.35
N TYR A 273 -10.83 -7.56 -6.59
CA TYR A 273 -10.06 -7.21 -7.78
C TYR A 273 -9.22 -8.39 -8.26
N THR A 274 -9.61 -9.03 -9.37
CA THR A 274 -8.90 -10.19 -9.94
C THR A 274 -8.36 -9.86 -11.33
N PRO A 275 -7.25 -9.12 -11.43
CA PRO A 275 -6.67 -8.76 -12.72
C PRO A 275 -6.12 -9.97 -13.47
N VAL A 276 -6.05 -9.82 -14.78
CA VAL A 276 -5.50 -10.80 -15.72
C VAL A 276 -4.41 -10.11 -16.53
N ARG A 277 -3.36 -10.86 -16.89
CA ARG A 277 -2.35 -10.39 -17.84
C ARG A 277 -3.00 -10.02 -19.18
N SER A 278 -2.72 -8.82 -19.65
CA SER A 278 -3.05 -8.35 -21.01
C SER A 278 -2.14 -8.94 -22.08
#